data_AF-S8CZN1-F1
#
_entry.id   AF-S8CZN1-F1
#
_cell.length_a   1.000
_cell.length_b   1.000
_cell.length_c   1.000
_cell.angle_alpha   90.00
_cell.angle_beta   90.00
_cell.angle_gamma   90.00
#
_symmetry.space_group_name_H-M   'P 1'
#
loop_
_entity.id
_entity.type
_entity.pdbx_description
1 polymer ?
#
loop_
_entity_poly.entity_id
_entity_poly.type
_entity_poly.pdbx_seq_one_letter_code
_entity_poly.pdbx_strand_id
1 'polypeptide(L)'
;SSESVDEFEQRIFSDPSNRSSSSSSFWNKLDKTEKNFNLSGMGSVSSLWDGLYGDHESSLNDGLDQKLKKAAVYFEFDPEEITREDYSFRPDDLDLSKPGARKPFRRLEFETTTEEVLLKADFRNVKFLANFLTEAGVIVKRSKTGISAKAQRKIAREIKTARAFGLMPFTTMGTKQFVYGRTMEDESRDFEYEAFDLNFVEDDA
;
A
#
# COMPACT_ATOMS: atom_id res chain seq x y z
N SER A 1 -51.65 0.64 3.12
CA SER A 1 -51.90 1.95 3.76
C SER A 1 -51.22 3.02 2.95
N SER A 2 -51.95 4.01 2.45
CA SER A 2 -51.39 5.21 1.82
C SER A 2 -51.09 6.23 2.92
N GLU A 3 -49.83 6.64 3.07
CA GLU A 3 -49.49 7.80 3.90
C GLU A 3 -50.10 9.07 3.28
N SER A 4 -50.56 10.01 4.11
CA SER A 4 -51.07 11.30 3.61
C SER A 4 -49.90 12.18 3.16
N VAL A 5 -50.15 13.10 2.22
CA VAL A 5 -49.12 14.04 1.74
C VAL A 5 -48.53 14.84 2.91
N ASP A 6 -49.37 15.22 3.87
CA ASP A 6 -48.94 15.93 5.08
C ASP A 6 -48.01 15.07 5.96
N GLU A 7 -48.24 13.77 6.06
CA GLU A 7 -47.41 12.83 6.83
C GLU A 7 -46.05 12.59 6.15
N PHE A 8 -46.04 12.56 4.81
CA PHE A 8 -44.81 12.52 4.01
C PHE A 8 -43.97 13.80 4.17
N GLU A 9 -44.60 14.97 4.06
CA GLU A 9 -43.94 16.27 4.19
C GLU A 9 -43.38 16.47 5.60
N GLN A 10 -44.11 16.06 6.64
CA GLN A 10 -43.61 16.09 8.01
C GLN A 10 -42.39 15.18 8.18
N ARG A 11 -42.36 13.98 7.58
CA ARG A 11 -41.19 13.09 7.67
C ARG A 11 -39.93 13.66 7.00
N ILE A 12 -40.09 14.43 5.92
CA ILE A 12 -38.96 14.98 5.14
C ILE A 12 -38.50 16.36 5.63
N PHE A 13 -39.41 17.24 6.03
CA PHE A 13 -39.11 18.66 6.32
C PHE A 13 -39.23 19.06 7.80
N SER A 14 -39.40 18.12 8.73
CA SER A 14 -39.44 18.43 10.17
C SER A 14 -38.21 19.20 10.64
N ASP A 15 -38.45 20.36 11.26
CA ASP A 15 -37.46 21.24 11.90
C ASP A 15 -36.79 20.50 13.09
N PRO A 16 -35.45 20.39 13.14
CA PRO A 16 -34.72 19.64 14.18
C PRO A 16 -34.85 20.19 15.61
N SER A 17 -35.48 21.35 15.79
CA SER A 17 -35.62 22.02 17.08
C SER A 17 -36.72 21.43 17.98
N ASN A 18 -37.70 20.70 17.44
CA ASN A 18 -38.81 20.15 18.23
C ASN A 18 -38.64 18.65 18.49
N ARG A 19 -37.94 18.31 19.59
CA ARG A 19 -37.70 16.91 20.02
C ARG A 19 -38.93 16.33 20.71
N SER A 20 -39.89 15.89 19.92
CA SER A 20 -41.00 15.05 20.39
C SER A 20 -41.29 13.97 19.36
N SER A 21 -41.07 12.71 19.78
CA SER A 21 -41.33 11.44 19.08
C SER A 21 -40.38 10.99 17.96
N SER A 22 -39.80 9.82 18.24
CA SER A 22 -38.93 8.94 17.46
C SER A 22 -39.32 8.75 15.97
N SER A 23 -38.82 9.61 15.09
CA SER A 23 -38.69 9.35 13.65
C SER A 23 -37.37 9.95 13.16
N SER A 24 -36.47 9.15 12.60
CA SER A 24 -35.18 9.63 12.12
C SER A 24 -35.38 10.41 10.80
N SER A 25 -35.40 11.74 10.86
CA SER A 25 -35.58 12.61 9.70
C SER A 25 -34.54 12.35 8.59
N PHE A 26 -34.97 12.47 7.34
CA PHE A 26 -34.15 12.23 6.13
C PHE A 26 -32.81 12.98 6.16
N TRP A 27 -32.81 14.25 6.55
CA TRP A 27 -31.60 15.08 6.63
C TRP A 27 -30.58 14.58 7.67
N ASN A 28 -31.03 13.97 8.77
CA ASN A 28 -30.12 13.36 9.76
C ASN A 28 -29.39 12.13 9.20
N LYS A 29 -29.97 11.42 8.23
CA LYS A 29 -29.28 10.32 7.53
C LYS A 29 -28.24 10.87 6.57
N LEU A 30 -28.54 11.98 5.90
CA LEU A 30 -27.64 12.65 4.94
C LEU A 30 -26.38 13.20 5.64
N ASP A 31 -26.55 13.93 6.74
CA ASP A 31 -25.41 14.42 7.55
C ASP A 31 -24.52 13.28 8.09
N LYS A 32 -25.13 12.11 8.35
CA LYS A 32 -24.40 10.92 8.81
C LYS A 32 -23.60 10.26 7.69
N THR A 33 -24.05 10.38 6.44
CA THR A 33 -23.29 9.96 5.27
C THR A 33 -22.18 10.95 4.91
N GLU A 34 -22.41 12.26 5.04
CA GLU A 34 -21.38 13.29 4.75
C GLU A 34 -20.19 13.24 5.72
N LYS A 35 -20.43 12.90 6.99
CA LYS A 35 -19.34 12.67 7.96
C LYS A 35 -18.38 11.54 7.52
N ASN A 36 -18.81 10.62 6.67
CA ASN A 36 -17.96 9.57 6.12
C ASN A 36 -17.16 10.02 4.88
N PHE A 37 -17.51 11.14 4.26
CA PHE A 37 -16.81 11.70 3.09
C PHE A 37 -15.68 12.67 3.44
N ASN A 38 -15.58 13.13 4.68
CA ASN A 38 -14.52 14.05 5.11
C ASN A 38 -13.19 13.38 5.48
N LEU A 39 -13.00 12.10 5.12
CA LEU A 39 -11.70 11.43 5.20
C LEU A 39 -11.23 11.05 3.79
N SER A 40 -10.19 11.75 3.35
CA SER A 40 -9.33 11.51 2.17
C SER A 40 -9.73 12.16 0.83
N GLY A 41 -9.10 13.31 0.57
CA GLY A 41 -8.23 13.52 -0.60
C GLY A 41 -8.82 13.40 -2.00
N MET A 42 -9.04 14.56 -2.63
CA MET A 42 -8.79 14.85 -4.05
C MET A 42 -9.03 13.68 -5.04
N GLY A 43 -10.25 13.53 -5.57
CA GLY A 43 -10.51 12.59 -6.65
C GLY A 43 -11.95 12.62 -7.18
N SER A 44 -12.10 13.14 -8.40
CA SER A 44 -13.18 12.93 -9.37
C SER A 44 -14.64 13.25 -8.99
N VAL A 45 -15.18 14.26 -9.67
CA VAL A 45 -16.60 14.71 -9.63
C VAL A 45 -17.57 13.66 -10.21
N SER A 46 -17.06 12.56 -10.77
CA SER A 46 -17.87 11.46 -11.33
C SER A 46 -18.72 10.72 -10.29
N SER A 47 -18.40 10.85 -9.00
CA SER A 47 -19.09 10.18 -7.90
C SER A 47 -20.42 10.85 -7.51
N LEU A 48 -20.67 12.09 -7.96
CA LEU A 48 -21.85 12.87 -7.59
C LEU A 48 -23.12 12.47 -8.36
N TRP A 49 -22.97 11.84 -9.53
CA TRP A 49 -24.10 11.47 -10.40
C TRP A 49 -24.49 9.99 -10.31
N ASP A 50 -23.67 9.15 -9.66
CA ASP A 50 -23.89 7.71 -9.49
C ASP A 50 -25.02 7.39 -8.47
N GLY A 51 -25.53 8.40 -7.76
CA GLY A 51 -26.63 8.26 -6.80
C GLY A 51 -28.02 8.65 -7.31
N LEU A 52 -28.15 9.10 -8.56
CA LEU A 52 -29.40 9.72 -9.06
C LEU A 52 -30.23 8.84 -10.00
N TYR A 53 -29.72 7.67 -10.42
CA TYR A 53 -30.43 6.75 -11.31
C TYR A 53 -30.50 5.34 -10.73
N GLY A 54 -31.65 5.00 -10.13
CA GLY A 54 -32.20 3.64 -10.15
C GLY A 54 -31.53 2.58 -9.27
N ASP A 55 -31.53 2.76 -7.96
CA ASP A 55 -31.30 1.67 -7.00
C ASP A 55 -32.63 0.91 -6.77
N HIS A 56 -32.95 -0.01 -7.68
CA HIS A 56 -33.89 -1.10 -7.39
C HIS A 56 -33.06 -2.38 -7.22
N GLU A 57 -32.93 -2.78 -5.96
CA GLU A 57 -32.46 -4.10 -5.50
C GLU A 57 -30.97 -4.42 -5.71
N SER A 58 -30.08 -3.70 -5.03
CA SER A 58 -28.75 -4.22 -4.67
C SER A 58 -28.73 -4.70 -3.20
N SER A 59 -29.60 -5.68 -2.90
CA SER A 59 -29.84 -6.28 -1.58
C SER A 59 -28.68 -7.15 -1.04
N LEU A 60 -27.43 -6.88 -1.40
CA LEU A 60 -26.26 -7.51 -0.76
C LEU A 60 -25.27 -6.44 -0.32
N ASN A 61 -25.52 -5.95 0.88
CA ASN A 61 -24.68 -5.02 1.62
C ASN A 61 -23.39 -5.71 2.15
N ASP A 62 -22.73 -6.53 1.34
CA ASP A 62 -21.63 -7.41 1.75
C ASP A 62 -20.27 -6.68 1.82
N GLY A 63 -20.25 -5.36 1.57
CA GLY A 63 -19.02 -4.54 1.57
C GLY A 63 -17.98 -4.96 0.52
N LEU A 64 -18.34 -5.90 -0.37
CA LEU A 64 -17.46 -6.46 -1.39
C LEU A 64 -17.32 -5.54 -2.60
N ASP A 65 -18.31 -4.68 -2.84
CA ASP A 65 -18.33 -3.71 -3.96
C ASP A 65 -17.04 -2.86 -4.00
N GLN A 66 -16.57 -2.38 -2.86
CA GLN A 66 -15.32 -1.60 -2.80
C GLN A 66 -14.07 -2.44 -3.15
N LYS A 67 -14.06 -3.72 -2.78
CA LYS A 67 -12.95 -4.64 -3.11
C LYS A 67 -12.97 -4.98 -4.60
N LEU A 68 -14.15 -5.18 -5.17
CA LEU A 68 -14.33 -5.43 -6.60
C LEU A 68 -13.98 -4.20 -7.43
N LYS A 69 -14.44 -3.00 -7.04
CA LYS A 69 -14.05 -1.74 -7.69
C LYS A 69 -12.54 -1.52 -7.64
N LYS A 70 -11.87 -1.80 -6.51
CA LYS A 70 -10.40 -1.74 -6.41
C LYS A 70 -9.69 -2.81 -7.24
N ALA A 71 -10.25 -4.01 -7.33
CA ALA A 71 -9.69 -5.09 -8.15
C ALA A 71 -9.83 -4.78 -9.65
N ALA A 72 -10.97 -4.23 -10.07
CA ALA A 72 -11.24 -3.85 -11.45
C ALA A 72 -10.32 -2.71 -11.95
N VAL A 73 -9.70 -1.94 -11.05
CA VAL A 73 -8.70 -0.92 -11.40
C VAL A 73 -7.35 -1.54 -11.81
N TYR A 74 -7.03 -2.75 -11.34
CA TYR A 74 -5.75 -3.40 -11.60
C TYR A 74 -5.95 -4.73 -12.32
N PHE A 75 -5.61 -4.79 -13.60
CA PHE A 75 -5.43 -6.05 -14.33
C PHE A 75 -3.95 -6.46 -14.27
N GLU A 76 -3.72 -7.76 -14.29
CA GLU A 76 -2.37 -8.32 -14.41
C GLU A 76 -1.99 -8.24 -15.88
N PHE A 77 -1.10 -7.29 -16.22
CA PHE A 77 -0.63 -7.13 -17.59
C PHE A 77 0.31 -8.29 -17.92
N ASP A 78 -0.09 -9.12 -18.87
CA ASP A 78 0.71 -10.22 -19.39
C ASP A 78 1.19 -9.87 -20.81
N PRO A 79 2.50 -9.59 -21.02
CA PRO A 79 3.01 -9.14 -22.31
C PRO A 79 2.80 -10.15 -23.44
N GLU A 80 2.61 -11.43 -23.12
CA GLU A 80 2.42 -12.50 -24.11
C GLU A 80 0.95 -12.81 -24.38
N GLU A 81 -0.01 -12.19 -23.68
CA GLU A 81 -1.44 -12.48 -23.80
C GLU A 81 -1.94 -12.37 -25.25
N ILE A 82 -1.47 -11.35 -25.98
CA ILE A 82 -1.85 -11.05 -27.36
C ILE A 82 -1.31 -12.09 -28.36
N THR A 83 -0.25 -12.81 -27.97
CA THR A 83 0.39 -13.82 -28.81
C THR A 83 -0.18 -15.21 -28.61
N ARG A 84 -1.05 -15.41 -27.60
CA ARG A 84 -1.67 -16.70 -27.34
C ARG A 84 -2.78 -16.99 -28.35
N GLU A 85 -2.89 -18.26 -28.74
CA GLU A 85 -3.91 -18.72 -29.70
C GLU A 85 -5.35 -18.57 -29.17
N ASP A 86 -5.52 -18.46 -27.85
CA ASP A 86 -6.78 -18.28 -27.13
C ASP A 86 -7.09 -16.81 -26.76
N TYR A 87 -6.36 -15.85 -27.33
CA TYR A 87 -6.62 -14.43 -27.09
C TYR A 87 -8.03 -14.03 -27.57
N SER A 88 -8.87 -13.61 -26.62
CA SER A 88 -10.20 -13.06 -26.88
C SER A 88 -10.20 -11.56 -26.63
N PHE A 89 -10.18 -10.79 -27.71
CA PHE A 89 -10.26 -9.33 -27.69
C PHE A 89 -11.47 -8.83 -26.88
N ARG A 90 -11.24 -7.92 -25.94
CA ARG A 90 -12.32 -7.28 -25.15
C ARG A 90 -12.55 -5.85 -25.65
N PRO A 91 -13.81 -5.39 -25.80
CA PRO A 91 -14.11 -4.02 -26.21
C PRO A 91 -13.48 -2.96 -25.29
N ASP A 92 -13.30 -3.30 -24.02
CA ASP A 92 -12.73 -2.44 -22.98
C ASP A 92 -11.22 -2.19 -23.17
N ASP A 93 -10.52 -2.97 -24.01
CA ASP A 93 -9.07 -2.86 -24.26
C ASP A 93 -8.71 -1.56 -25.04
N LEU A 94 -9.70 -0.89 -25.63
CA LEU A 94 -9.55 0.41 -26.33
C LEU A 94 -9.97 1.62 -25.49
N ASP A 95 -10.39 1.44 -24.23
CA ASP A 95 -10.92 2.55 -23.42
C ASP A 95 -9.77 3.45 -22.91
N LEU A 96 -9.31 4.37 -23.76
CA LEU A 96 -8.25 5.37 -23.45
C LEU A 96 -8.60 6.26 -22.24
N SER A 97 -9.86 6.31 -21.83
CA SER A 97 -10.37 6.99 -20.63
C SER A 97 -9.87 6.35 -19.33
N LYS A 98 -9.66 5.03 -19.35
CA LYS A 98 -9.21 4.24 -18.21
C LYS A 98 -7.87 3.62 -18.59
N PRO A 99 -6.77 4.39 -18.55
CA PRO A 99 -5.47 3.82 -18.83
C PRO A 99 -5.27 2.66 -17.87
N GLY A 100 -5.04 1.49 -18.46
CA GLY A 100 -4.84 0.30 -17.70
C GLY A 100 -3.68 0.45 -16.71
N ALA A 101 -4.01 0.74 -15.45
CA ALA A 101 -3.02 1.02 -14.43
C ALA A 101 -2.41 -0.29 -13.94
N ARG A 102 -1.16 -0.55 -14.35
CA ARG A 102 -0.40 -1.69 -13.82
C ARG A 102 -0.33 -1.59 -12.30
N LYS A 103 -0.64 -2.70 -11.62
CA LYS A 103 -0.43 -2.78 -10.18
C LYS A 103 1.06 -2.54 -9.89
N PRO A 104 1.42 -1.63 -8.97
CA PRO A 104 2.81 -1.41 -8.64
C PRO A 104 3.41 -2.72 -8.13
N PHE A 105 4.54 -3.13 -8.71
CA PHE A 105 5.26 -4.31 -8.28
C PHE A 105 5.64 -4.15 -6.81
N ARG A 106 5.36 -5.18 -6.00
CA ARG A 106 5.84 -5.20 -4.62
C ARG A 106 7.36 -5.34 -4.66
N ARG A 107 8.07 -4.40 -4.03
CA ARG A 107 9.52 -4.56 -3.83
C ARG A 107 9.76 -5.83 -3.00
N LEU A 108 10.68 -6.67 -3.46
CA LEU A 108 11.14 -7.84 -2.71
C LEU A 108 11.90 -7.31 -1.47
N GLU A 109 11.26 -7.42 -0.31
CA GLU A 109 11.88 -7.06 0.97
C GLU A 109 12.39 -8.34 1.65
N PHE A 110 13.38 -8.21 2.54
CA PHE A 110 13.87 -9.35 3.32
C PHE A 110 12.78 -9.85 4.27
N GLU A 111 12.29 -11.07 4.01
CA GLU A 111 11.33 -11.75 4.86
C GLU A 111 12.02 -12.78 5.76
N THR A 112 11.57 -12.90 7.01
CA THR A 112 12.12 -13.88 7.95
C THR A 112 11.05 -14.38 8.91
N THR A 113 11.21 -15.61 9.39
CA THR A 113 10.30 -16.18 10.38
C THR A 113 10.61 -15.67 11.79
N THR A 114 9.58 -15.58 12.63
CA THR A 114 9.75 -15.05 14.00
C THR A 114 10.58 -15.97 14.89
N GLU A 115 10.50 -17.27 14.67
CA GLU A 115 11.24 -18.30 15.39
C GLU A 115 12.73 -18.23 15.07
N GLU A 116 13.09 -18.09 13.80
CA GLU A 116 14.48 -17.94 13.38
C GLU A 116 15.15 -16.72 14.00
N VAL A 117 14.43 -15.60 14.09
CA VAL A 117 14.93 -14.40 14.78
C VAL A 117 15.22 -14.70 16.24
N LEU A 118 14.32 -15.40 16.93
CA LEU A 118 14.53 -15.70 18.34
C LEU A 118 15.73 -16.62 18.57
N LEU A 119 16.04 -17.53 17.65
CA LEU A 119 17.20 -18.40 17.74
C LEU A 119 18.50 -17.71 17.34
N LYS A 120 18.51 -16.96 16.23
CA LYS A 120 19.72 -16.41 15.60
C LYS A 120 20.06 -14.98 16.05
N ALA A 121 19.16 -14.26 16.70
CA ALA A 121 19.43 -12.91 17.18
C ALA A 121 20.39 -12.92 18.37
N ASP A 122 21.66 -12.67 18.07
CA ASP A 122 22.76 -12.44 19.00
C ASP A 122 23.64 -11.31 18.44
N PHE A 123 24.17 -10.44 19.31
CA PHE A 123 24.97 -9.27 18.92
C PHE A 123 26.26 -9.65 18.17
N ARG A 124 26.75 -10.87 18.37
CA ARG A 124 27.92 -11.43 17.67
C ARG A 124 27.62 -11.76 16.21
N ASN A 125 26.37 -12.09 15.88
CA ASN A 125 25.98 -12.45 14.53
C ASN A 125 25.60 -11.20 13.71
N VAL A 126 26.62 -10.41 13.40
CA VAL A 126 26.47 -9.14 12.68
C VAL A 126 25.86 -9.35 11.29
N LYS A 127 26.19 -10.45 10.62
CA LYS A 127 25.64 -10.82 9.31
C LYS A 127 24.11 -10.93 9.35
N PHE A 128 23.57 -11.57 10.38
CA PHE A 128 22.12 -11.69 10.54
C PHE A 128 21.47 -10.35 10.93
N LEU A 129 22.11 -9.60 11.83
CA LEU A 129 21.59 -8.31 12.28
C LEU A 129 21.62 -7.22 11.21
N ALA A 130 22.57 -7.29 10.26
CA ALA A 130 22.70 -6.35 9.15
C ALA A 130 21.44 -6.31 8.26
N ASN A 131 20.74 -7.43 8.09
CA ASN A 131 19.50 -7.50 7.32
C ASN A 131 18.34 -6.68 7.92
N PHE A 132 18.43 -6.30 9.19
CA PHE A 132 17.43 -5.47 9.89
C PHE A 132 17.82 -3.99 9.93
N LEU A 133 18.87 -3.59 9.21
CA LEU A 133 19.25 -2.20 9.02
C LEU A 133 18.85 -1.72 7.63
N THR A 134 18.55 -0.43 7.54
CA THR A 134 18.48 0.28 6.27
C THR A 134 19.88 0.60 5.76
N GLU A 135 19.98 1.08 4.53
CA GLU A 135 21.23 1.54 3.93
C GLU A 135 21.92 2.64 4.76
N ALA A 136 21.12 3.49 5.41
CA ALA A 136 21.55 4.53 6.33
C ALA A 136 21.95 4.02 7.74
N GLY A 137 21.89 2.71 7.97
CA GLY A 137 22.18 2.12 9.27
C GLY A 137 21.08 2.36 10.30
N VAL A 138 19.84 2.64 9.91
CA VAL A 138 18.70 2.80 10.82
C VAL A 138 17.99 1.45 10.99
N ILE A 139 17.49 1.15 12.19
CA ILE A 139 16.76 -0.12 12.44
C ILE A 139 15.43 -0.10 11.68
N VAL A 140 15.19 -1.12 10.86
CA VAL A 140 13.96 -1.28 10.07
C VAL A 140 12.75 -1.44 10.99
N LYS A 141 11.64 -0.78 10.62
CA LYS A 141 10.37 -0.84 11.38
C LYS A 141 9.76 -2.24 11.32
N ARG A 142 9.09 -2.65 12.40
CA ARG A 142 8.37 -3.93 12.49
C ARG A 142 7.38 -4.15 11.34
N SER A 143 6.70 -3.10 10.88
CA SER A 143 5.71 -3.18 9.80
C SER A 143 6.29 -3.62 8.46
N LYS A 144 7.61 -3.50 8.29
CA LYS A 144 8.32 -3.94 7.09
C LYS A 144 8.70 -5.42 7.15
N THR A 145 9.24 -5.86 8.28
CA THR A 145 9.71 -7.25 8.44
C THR A 145 8.61 -8.24 8.83
N GLY A 146 7.44 -7.77 9.26
CA GLY A 146 6.31 -8.64 9.61
C GLY A 146 6.50 -9.48 10.89
N ILE A 147 7.59 -9.32 11.62
CA ILE A 147 7.92 -10.18 12.77
C ILE A 147 7.12 -9.85 14.04
N SER A 148 7.19 -10.73 15.07
CA SER A 148 6.58 -10.47 16.38
C SER A 148 7.21 -9.28 17.09
N ALA A 149 6.44 -8.55 17.90
CA ALA A 149 6.93 -7.44 18.71
C ALA A 149 8.01 -7.86 19.74
N LYS A 150 7.98 -9.12 20.19
CA LYS A 150 9.03 -9.70 21.07
C LYS A 150 10.34 -9.87 20.30
N ALA A 151 10.25 -10.40 19.08
CA ALA A 151 11.39 -10.60 18.19
C ALA A 151 12.05 -9.26 17.81
N GLN A 152 11.24 -8.24 17.45
CA GLN A 152 11.73 -6.89 17.15
C GLN A 152 12.49 -6.27 18.33
N ARG A 153 11.96 -6.38 19.56
CA ARG A 153 12.63 -5.87 20.77
C ARG A 153 13.96 -6.57 21.01
N LYS A 154 14.02 -7.89 20.79
CA LYS A 154 15.26 -8.67 20.88
C LYS A 154 16.29 -8.15 19.87
N ILE A 155 15.94 -8.06 18.59
CA ILE A 155 16.81 -7.50 17.54
C ILE A 155 17.31 -6.11 17.91
N ALA A 156 16.41 -5.21 18.32
CA ALA A 156 16.78 -3.84 18.66
C ALA A 156 17.78 -3.78 19.83
N ARG A 157 17.65 -4.68 20.81
CA ARG A 157 18.62 -4.77 21.91
C ARG A 157 19.97 -5.26 21.41
N GLU A 158 20.00 -6.37 20.67
CA GLU A 158 21.26 -6.95 20.17
C GLU A 158 21.97 -6.02 19.18
N ILE A 159 21.26 -5.30 18.31
CA ILE A 159 21.84 -4.27 17.44
C ILE A 159 22.46 -3.14 18.26
N LYS A 160 21.77 -2.64 19.29
CA LYS A 160 22.32 -1.58 20.15
C LYS A 160 23.58 -2.05 20.87
N THR A 161 23.57 -3.28 21.36
CA THR A 161 24.74 -3.92 21.97
C THR A 161 25.90 -4.03 20.96
N ALA A 162 25.64 -4.52 19.74
CA ALA A 162 26.65 -4.63 18.68
C ALA A 162 27.25 -3.26 18.30
N ARG A 163 26.43 -2.20 18.28
CA ARG A 163 26.89 -0.82 18.05
C ARG A 163 27.77 -0.30 19.18
N ALA A 164 27.40 -0.58 20.44
CA ALA A 164 28.23 -0.21 21.58
C ALA A 164 29.60 -0.89 21.57
N PHE A 165 29.68 -2.11 21.05
CA PHE A 165 30.93 -2.83 20.82
C PHE A 165 31.69 -2.42 19.55
N GLY A 166 31.14 -1.52 18.73
CA GLY A 166 31.78 -1.08 17.47
C GLY A 166 31.68 -2.10 16.33
N LEU A 167 30.84 -3.13 16.44
CA LEU A 167 30.64 -4.13 15.38
C LEU A 167 29.70 -3.65 14.26
N MET A 168 28.90 -2.62 14.53
CA MET A 168 27.94 -2.04 13.58
C MET A 168 27.91 -0.51 13.70
N PRO A 169 27.68 0.22 12.59
CA PRO A 169 27.57 1.67 12.63
C PRO A 169 26.25 2.16 13.24
N PHE A 170 26.28 3.37 13.82
CA PHE A 170 25.09 4.06 14.31
C PHE A 170 24.32 4.76 13.20
N THR A 171 25.04 5.36 12.25
CA THR A 171 24.53 6.07 11.07
C THR A 171 25.55 5.96 9.95
N THR A 172 25.07 5.83 8.72
CA THR A 172 25.87 5.88 7.48
C THR A 172 25.35 6.95 6.53
N MET A 173 24.65 7.97 7.05
CA MET A 173 24.19 9.08 6.22
C MET A 173 25.39 9.83 5.62
N GLY A 174 25.54 9.74 4.31
CA GLY A 174 26.67 10.34 3.58
C GLY A 174 27.89 9.43 3.42
N THR A 175 27.84 8.19 3.93
CA THR A 175 28.86 7.16 3.70
C THR A 175 28.25 5.94 3.01
N LYS A 176 29.10 5.01 2.58
CA LYS A 176 28.65 3.77 1.94
C LYS A 176 27.74 2.95 2.87
N GLN A 177 26.80 2.22 2.27
CA GLN A 177 25.99 1.23 2.99
C GLN A 177 26.89 0.23 3.73
N PHE A 178 26.53 -0.06 4.97
CA PHE A 178 27.18 -1.11 5.75
C PHE A 178 26.93 -2.48 5.12
N VAL A 179 27.99 -3.13 4.66
CA VAL A 179 27.96 -4.51 4.17
C VAL A 179 28.91 -5.34 5.02
N TYR A 180 28.36 -6.31 5.77
CA TYR A 180 29.17 -7.22 6.57
C TYR A 180 30.20 -7.96 5.70
N GLY A 181 31.45 -7.98 6.14
CA GLY A 181 32.54 -8.68 5.46
C GLY A 181 33.19 -7.92 4.30
N ARG A 182 32.76 -6.69 4.00
CA ARG A 182 33.50 -5.77 3.12
C ARG A 182 34.28 -4.77 3.97
N THR A 183 35.57 -4.60 3.69
CA THR A 183 36.40 -3.58 4.34
C THR A 183 36.07 -2.21 3.76
N MET A 184 36.23 -1.16 4.58
CA MET A 184 36.08 0.25 4.17
C MET A 184 37.30 0.78 3.39
N GLU A 185 38.33 -0.02 3.19
CA GLU A 185 39.64 0.42 2.69
C GLU A 185 39.66 0.80 1.20
N ASP A 186 38.61 0.46 0.44
CA ASP A 186 38.53 0.68 -1.01
C ASP A 186 37.40 1.64 -1.39
N GLU A 187 37.33 2.82 -0.77
CA GLU A 187 36.37 3.86 -1.16
C GLU A 187 36.48 4.22 -2.65
N SER A 188 37.68 4.11 -3.25
CA SER A 188 37.93 4.48 -4.65
C SER A 188 37.26 3.58 -5.68
N ARG A 189 37.16 2.25 -5.43
CA ARG A 189 36.61 1.29 -6.40
C ARG A 189 35.08 1.28 -6.45
N ASP A 190 34.43 1.71 -5.37
CA ASP A 190 32.96 1.73 -5.30
C ASP A 190 32.35 3.05 -5.80
N PHE A 191 33.15 4.12 -5.91
CA PHE A 191 32.77 5.39 -6.54
C PHE A 191 33.24 5.53 -7.99
N GLU A 192 34.01 4.57 -8.51
CA GLU A 192 34.23 4.47 -9.95
C GLU A 192 32.86 4.30 -10.62
N TYR A 193 32.51 5.24 -11.49
CA TYR A 193 31.38 5.08 -12.40
C TYR A 193 31.61 3.76 -13.13
N GLU A 194 30.70 2.78 -12.99
CA GLU A 194 30.66 1.70 -13.97
C GLU A 194 30.37 2.37 -15.31
N ALA A 195 31.43 2.54 -16.11
CA ALA A 195 31.28 2.85 -17.50
C ALA A 195 30.51 1.67 -18.08
N PHE A 196 29.21 1.88 -18.29
CA PHE A 196 28.42 1.00 -19.13
C PHE A 196 29.06 1.09 -20.51
N ASP A 197 30.00 0.19 -20.80
CA ASP A 197 30.43 -0.11 -22.15
C ASP A 197 29.23 -0.73 -22.86
N LEU A 198 28.29 0.12 -23.25
CA LEU A 198 27.40 -0.13 -24.35
C LEU A 198 28.29 -0.17 -25.59
N ASN A 199 28.94 -1.32 -25.81
CA ASN A 199 29.28 -1.77 -27.15
C ASN A 199 27.96 -2.06 -27.88
N PHE A 200 27.18 -1.01 -28.13
CA PHE A 200 26.13 -0.94 -29.14
C PHE A 200 26.82 -0.54 -30.44
N VAL A 201 27.81 -1.33 -30.86
CA VAL A 201 28.27 -1.26 -32.24
C VAL A 201 27.28 -2.11 -33.01
N GLU A 202 26.48 -1.42 -33.82
CA GLU A 202 25.62 -1.99 -34.85
C GLU A 202 26.45 -2.95 -35.71
N ASP A 203 26.27 -4.26 -35.53
CA ASP A 203 26.67 -5.26 -36.52
C ASP A 203 25.51 -5.41 -37.53
N ASP A 204 25.34 -4.38 -38.38
CA ASP A 204 24.72 -4.56 -39.69
C ASP A 204 25.84 -4.95 -40.67
N ALA A 205 25.91 -6.24 -41.02
CA ALA A 205 26.66 -6.76 -42.17
C ALA A 205 25.96 -7.99 -42.78
#